data_AF-A0A4C2EP28-F1
#
_entry.id   AF-A0A4C2EP28-F1
#
_cell.length_a   1.000
_cell.length_b   1.000
_cell.length_c   1.000
_cell.angle_alpha   90.00
_cell.angle_beta   90.00
_cell.angle_gamma   90.00
#
_symmetry.space_group_name_H-M   'P 1'
#
loop_
_entity.id
_entity.type
_entity.pdbx_description
1 polymer ?
#
loop_
_entity_poly.entity_id
_entity_poly.type
_entity_poly.pdbx_seq_one_letter_code
_entity_poly.pdbx_strand_id
1 'polypeptide(L)'
;MGKPSEKDVPAPSVQAGNRWSLQTPDSEPRLIVEGEKAFLNYQAVGHIKRHEDTVLRDRIKESTFGEVDRPFAAGFCGRIDIFPNRLSFASGLVADVDERMLSRLKTAMEDFGVQNVTEEGTQSATNIPGDLQVVIGDYQIEPVVIEGVDIPHSDRTTLKFGGGALPIKGIVANWKEGGSILAAGGVYPNGPFRQSRQVEMSDAIQLGISIDLDISPPEREQQALDYIRSVSL
;
A
#
# COMPACT_ATOMS: atom_id res chain seq x y z
N MET A 1 0.47 9.70 -13.47
CA MET A 1 0.25 8.50 -14.32
C MET A 1 0.90 8.70 -15.69
N GLY A 2 1.43 7.63 -16.32
CA GLY A 2 1.97 7.67 -17.69
C GLY A 2 0.90 7.94 -18.75
N LYS A 3 1.31 8.22 -19.99
CA LYS A 3 0.39 8.43 -21.12
C LYS A 3 -0.33 7.12 -21.47
N PRO A 4 -1.64 7.16 -21.81
CA PRO A 4 -2.33 6.02 -22.42
C PRO A 4 -1.55 5.50 -23.63
N SER A 5 -1.60 4.20 -23.86
CA SER A 5 -0.93 3.52 -24.95
C SER A 5 -1.94 2.74 -25.78
N GLU A 6 -1.78 2.77 -27.10
CA GLU A 6 -2.56 1.94 -28.03
C GLU A 6 -2.07 0.48 -28.07
N LYS A 7 -0.96 0.16 -27.37
CA LYS A 7 -0.47 -1.22 -27.29
C LYS A 7 -1.39 -2.04 -26.42
N ASP A 8 -1.86 -3.15 -26.98
CA ASP A 8 -2.64 -4.13 -26.24
C ASP A 8 -1.74 -4.92 -25.29
N VAL A 9 -1.84 -4.62 -24.00
CA VAL A 9 -1.16 -5.33 -22.91
C VAL A 9 -2.24 -5.87 -21.98
N PRO A 10 -2.39 -7.20 -21.87
CA PRO A 10 -3.38 -7.78 -20.98
C PRO A 10 -3.20 -7.34 -19.53
N ALA A 11 -4.31 -7.30 -18.78
CA ALA A 11 -4.23 -7.13 -17.34
C ALA A 11 -3.57 -8.34 -16.67
N PRO A 12 -2.83 -8.16 -15.56
CA PRO A 12 -2.42 -9.27 -14.72
C PRO A 12 -3.64 -9.91 -14.04
N SER A 13 -3.52 -11.21 -13.75
CA SER A 13 -4.45 -11.99 -12.93
C SER A 13 -4.01 -11.98 -11.46
N VAL A 14 -4.96 -11.95 -10.53
CA VAL A 14 -4.68 -12.02 -9.08
C VAL A 14 -5.78 -12.80 -8.36
N GLN A 15 -5.41 -13.70 -7.44
CA GLN A 15 -6.38 -14.39 -6.59
C GLN A 15 -6.65 -13.58 -5.32
N ALA A 16 -7.38 -12.47 -5.50
CA ALA A 16 -7.67 -11.47 -4.48
C ALA A 16 -8.60 -11.96 -3.33
N GLY A 17 -9.38 -13.02 -3.54
CA GLY A 17 -10.39 -13.47 -2.59
C GLY A 17 -11.40 -12.37 -2.23
N ASN A 18 -12.06 -12.50 -1.07
CA ASN A 18 -13.07 -11.51 -0.62
C ASN A 18 -12.47 -10.31 0.12
N ARG A 19 -11.16 -10.32 0.39
CA ARG A 19 -10.48 -9.27 1.17
C ARG A 19 -10.07 -8.08 0.32
N TRP A 20 -9.54 -8.37 -0.86
CA TRP A 20 -8.93 -7.37 -1.73
C TRP A 20 -9.93 -6.92 -2.79
N SER A 21 -10.51 -5.74 -2.63
CA SER A 21 -11.42 -5.18 -3.63
C SER A 21 -10.65 -4.37 -4.66
N LEU A 22 -10.88 -4.64 -5.95
CA LEU A 22 -10.33 -3.85 -7.06
C LEU A 22 -10.86 -2.42 -7.00
N GLN A 23 -9.96 -1.44 -7.13
CA GLN A 23 -10.29 -0.01 -7.07
C GLN A 23 -10.00 0.72 -8.37
N THR A 24 -9.09 0.19 -9.18
CA THR A 24 -8.84 0.66 -10.53
C THR A 24 -9.70 -0.17 -11.49
N PRO A 25 -10.82 0.36 -12.03
CA PRO A 25 -11.49 -0.29 -13.14
C PRO A 25 -10.49 -0.39 -14.30
N ASP A 26 -10.38 -1.57 -14.92
CA ASP A 26 -9.36 -1.97 -15.91
C ASP A 26 -8.72 -0.78 -16.62
N SER A 27 -7.60 -0.32 -16.08
CA SER A 27 -6.94 0.86 -16.61
C SER A 27 -6.37 0.49 -17.97
N GLU A 28 -6.64 1.32 -18.98
CA GLU A 28 -5.99 1.18 -20.28
C GLU A 28 -4.48 1.03 -20.11
N PRO A 29 -3.81 0.18 -20.91
CA PRO A 29 -2.37 0.06 -20.90
C PRO A 29 -1.70 1.44 -20.99
N ARG A 30 -0.69 1.67 -20.14
CA ARG A 30 0.03 2.95 -20.09
C ARG A 30 1.50 2.76 -20.36
N LEU A 31 2.10 3.76 -20.98
CA LEU A 31 3.55 3.82 -21.12
C LEU A 31 4.19 3.91 -19.72
N ILE A 32 5.08 2.96 -19.44
CA ILE A 32 5.82 2.87 -18.17
C ILE A 32 7.19 3.52 -18.34
N VAL A 33 7.91 3.12 -19.38
CA VAL A 33 9.22 3.64 -19.76
C VAL A 33 9.36 3.57 -21.28
N GLU A 34 10.07 4.53 -21.86
CA GLU A 34 10.56 4.47 -23.24
C GLU A 34 12.04 4.87 -23.25
N GLY A 35 12.78 4.39 -24.23
CA GLY A 35 14.21 4.70 -24.36
C GLY A 35 14.83 4.11 -25.61
N GLU A 36 16.14 4.28 -25.72
CA GLU A 36 16.95 3.73 -26.80
C GLU A 36 18.06 2.86 -26.22
N LYS A 37 18.24 1.65 -26.74
CA LYS A 37 19.32 0.75 -26.33
C LYS A 37 19.84 -0.01 -27.55
N ALA A 38 21.16 -0.01 -27.73
CA ALA A 38 21.81 -0.61 -28.90
C ALA A 38 21.19 -0.18 -30.24
N PHE A 39 20.96 1.14 -30.41
CA PHE A 39 20.38 1.76 -31.62
C PHE A 39 18.93 1.35 -31.95
N LEU A 40 18.21 0.79 -30.97
CA LEU A 40 16.80 0.42 -31.10
C LEU A 40 15.98 1.15 -30.04
N ASN A 41 14.91 1.80 -30.49
CA ASN A 41 13.89 2.38 -29.61
C ASN A 41 13.06 1.26 -28.99
N TYR A 42 12.77 1.38 -27.70
CA TYR A 42 11.88 0.49 -26.98
C TYR A 42 10.83 1.25 -26.19
N GLN A 43 9.69 0.60 -25.97
CA GLN A 43 8.61 1.06 -25.11
C GLN A 43 8.20 -0.09 -24.19
N ALA A 44 8.23 0.14 -22.88
CA ALA A 44 7.59 -0.74 -21.93
C ALA A 44 6.20 -0.19 -21.61
N VAL A 45 5.17 -0.96 -21.95
CA VAL A 45 3.78 -0.59 -21.73
C VAL A 45 3.22 -1.57 -20.72
N GLY A 46 2.43 -1.09 -19.77
CA GLY A 46 1.90 -1.95 -18.73
C GLY A 46 0.51 -1.59 -18.26
N HIS A 47 -0.18 -2.62 -17.76
CA HIS A 47 -1.45 -2.53 -17.07
C HIS A 47 -1.19 -2.75 -15.58
N ILE A 48 -1.58 -1.81 -14.73
CA ILE A 48 -1.42 -1.91 -13.27
C ILE A 48 -2.79 -1.83 -12.60
N LYS A 49 -3.09 -2.79 -11.74
CA LYS A 49 -4.29 -2.84 -10.91
C LYS A 49 -3.96 -2.53 -9.46
N ARG A 50 -4.85 -1.79 -8.79
CA ARG A 50 -4.81 -1.52 -7.36
C ARG A 50 -5.99 -2.18 -6.67
N HIS A 51 -5.71 -2.84 -5.56
CA HIS A 51 -6.70 -3.44 -4.67
C HIS A 51 -6.55 -2.86 -3.26
N GLU A 52 -7.65 -2.75 -2.54
CA GLU A 52 -7.67 -2.29 -1.15
C GLU A 52 -8.19 -3.40 -0.24
N ASP A 53 -7.63 -3.51 0.97
CA ASP A 53 -8.12 -4.43 2.00
C ASP A 53 -9.40 -3.85 2.62
N THR A 54 -10.55 -4.21 2.06
CA THR A 54 -11.85 -3.71 2.52
C THR A 54 -12.23 -4.33 3.85
N VAL A 55 -11.80 -5.56 4.15
CA VAL A 55 -12.07 -6.21 5.43
C VAL A 55 -11.40 -5.45 6.58
N LEU A 56 -10.14 -5.03 6.41
CA LEU A 56 -9.44 -4.23 7.40
C LEU A 56 -10.05 -2.83 7.53
N ARG A 57 -10.37 -2.19 6.40
CA ARG A 57 -11.03 -0.88 6.37
C ARG A 57 -12.37 -0.91 7.12
N ASP A 58 -13.23 -1.87 6.82
CA ASP A 58 -14.56 -2.00 7.43
C ASP A 58 -14.46 -2.28 8.93
N ARG A 59 -13.53 -3.14 9.35
CA ARG A 59 -13.27 -3.41 10.77
C ARG A 59 -12.82 -2.16 11.52
N ILE A 60 -11.87 -1.39 10.95
CA ILE A 60 -11.39 -0.16 11.57
C ILE A 60 -12.49 0.90 11.60
N LYS A 61 -13.27 1.02 10.51
CA LYS A 61 -14.44 1.90 10.46
C LYS A 61 -15.43 1.57 11.56
N GLU A 62 -15.79 0.31 11.73
CA GLU A 62 -16.68 -0.14 12.81
C GLU A 62 -16.11 0.16 14.19
N SER A 63 -14.82 -0.18 14.41
CA SER A 63 -14.13 0.02 15.68
C SER A 63 -13.92 1.50 16.05
N THR A 64 -14.04 2.39 15.07
CA THR A 64 -13.92 3.85 15.24
C THR A 64 -15.26 4.57 15.08
N PHE A 65 -16.38 3.85 15.15
CA PHE A 65 -17.73 4.41 14.99
C PHE A 65 -17.95 5.19 13.68
N GLY A 66 -17.20 4.86 12.63
CA GLY A 66 -17.26 5.52 11.33
C GLY A 66 -16.33 6.73 11.18
N GLU A 67 -15.66 7.17 12.24
CA GLU A 67 -14.76 8.33 12.21
C GLU A 67 -13.53 8.08 11.32
N VAL A 68 -13.14 6.82 11.15
CA VAL A 68 -12.00 6.44 10.31
C VAL A 68 -12.44 5.46 9.21
N ASP A 69 -12.76 6.01 8.03
CA ASP A 69 -13.19 5.25 6.85
C ASP A 69 -12.22 5.41 5.68
N ARG A 70 -11.09 4.70 5.74
CA ARG A 70 -10.02 4.77 4.73
C ARG A 70 -9.23 3.47 4.62
N PRO A 71 -8.60 3.17 3.47
CA PRO A 71 -7.78 1.97 3.33
C PRO A 71 -6.49 2.08 4.16
N PHE A 72 -6.20 1.03 4.93
CA PHE A 72 -4.96 0.90 5.71
C PHE A 72 -3.96 -0.08 5.09
N ALA A 73 -4.44 -0.91 4.17
CA ALA A 73 -3.60 -1.79 3.38
C ALA A 73 -4.07 -1.79 1.93
N ALA A 74 -3.12 -1.81 1.01
CA ALA A 74 -3.36 -1.83 -0.43
C ALA A 74 -2.40 -2.81 -1.09
N GLY A 75 -2.89 -3.56 -2.06
CA GLY A 75 -2.11 -4.39 -2.97
C GLY A 75 -2.09 -3.77 -4.35
N PHE A 76 -1.01 -3.97 -5.09
CA PHE A 76 -0.98 -3.65 -6.51
C PHE A 76 -0.31 -4.77 -7.31
N CYS A 77 -0.77 -4.97 -8.53
CA CYS A 77 -0.20 -5.91 -9.46
C CYS A 77 -0.15 -5.29 -10.85
N GLY A 78 0.85 -5.67 -11.64
CA GLY A 78 1.10 -5.10 -12.94
C GLY A 78 1.69 -6.13 -13.90
N ARG A 79 1.29 -6.03 -15.16
CA ARG A 79 1.94 -6.70 -16.28
C ARG A 79 2.53 -5.66 -17.21
N ILE A 80 3.79 -5.84 -17.60
CA ILE A 80 4.55 -4.92 -18.44
C ILE A 80 5.14 -5.70 -19.61
N ASP A 81 4.76 -5.31 -20.82
CA ASP A 81 5.26 -5.89 -22.07
C ASP A 81 6.19 -4.87 -22.75
N ILE A 82 7.29 -5.36 -23.32
CA ILE A 82 8.32 -4.54 -23.98
C ILE A 82 8.18 -4.65 -25.49
N PHE A 83 8.13 -3.51 -26.16
CA PHE A 83 7.98 -3.39 -27.61
C PHE A 83 9.21 -2.71 -28.23
N PRO A 84 9.78 -3.26 -29.33
CA PRO A 84 9.46 -4.56 -29.92
C PRO A 84 9.87 -5.73 -29.01
N ASN A 85 9.08 -6.82 -29.01
CA ASN A 85 9.32 -7.96 -28.13
C ASN A 85 10.61 -8.69 -28.52
N ARG A 86 11.68 -8.47 -27.74
CA ARG A 86 12.96 -9.16 -27.85
C ARG A 86 13.44 -9.50 -26.46
N LEU A 87 13.53 -10.81 -26.15
CA LEU A 87 13.96 -11.33 -24.85
C LEU A 87 15.29 -10.73 -24.34
N SER A 88 16.23 -10.42 -25.26
CA SER A 88 17.52 -9.81 -24.92
C SER A 88 17.41 -8.37 -24.39
N PHE A 89 16.36 -7.63 -24.76
CA PHE A 89 16.08 -6.31 -24.22
C PHE A 89 15.44 -6.39 -22.83
N ALA A 90 14.50 -7.32 -22.64
CA ALA A 90 13.82 -7.51 -21.36
C ALA A 90 14.78 -7.79 -20.21
N SER A 91 15.90 -8.50 -20.45
CA SER A 91 16.94 -8.69 -19.43
C SER A 91 17.69 -7.43 -19.03
N GLY A 92 17.91 -6.51 -19.96
CA GLY A 92 18.62 -5.27 -19.67
C GLY A 92 17.73 -4.16 -19.12
N LEU A 93 16.43 -4.39 -19.00
CA LEU A 93 15.43 -3.39 -18.60
C LEU A 93 14.78 -3.68 -17.24
N VAL A 94 15.08 -4.83 -16.63
CA VAL A 94 14.53 -5.17 -15.30
C VAL A 94 14.90 -4.10 -14.28
N ALA A 95 16.15 -3.67 -14.22
CA ALA A 95 16.58 -2.63 -13.30
C ALA A 95 15.86 -1.28 -13.51
N ASP A 96 15.66 -0.87 -14.78
CA ASP A 96 14.94 0.37 -15.11
C ASP A 96 13.45 0.26 -14.72
N VAL A 97 12.87 -0.94 -14.88
CA VAL A 97 11.50 -1.22 -14.46
C VAL A 97 11.41 -1.27 -12.92
N ASP A 98 12.40 -1.85 -12.24
CA ASP A 98 12.48 -1.91 -10.78
C ASP A 98 12.49 -0.51 -10.18
N GLU A 99 13.38 0.35 -10.64
CA GLU A 99 13.47 1.74 -10.18
C GLU A 99 12.15 2.50 -10.41
N ARG A 100 11.53 2.30 -11.58
CA ARG A 100 10.24 2.93 -11.91
C ARG A 100 9.10 2.41 -11.03
N MET A 101 9.07 1.11 -10.73
CA MET A 101 8.04 0.52 -9.89
C MET A 101 8.21 0.92 -8.42
N LEU A 102 9.45 0.99 -7.93
CA LEU A 102 9.77 1.52 -6.61
C LEU A 102 9.35 2.98 -6.46
N SER A 103 9.72 3.83 -7.43
CA SER A 103 9.29 5.22 -7.45
C SER A 103 7.76 5.36 -7.43
N ARG A 104 7.05 4.52 -8.19
CA ARG A 104 5.58 4.49 -8.19
C ARG A 104 5.00 4.04 -6.87
N LEU A 105 5.60 3.04 -6.21
CA LEU A 105 5.18 2.61 -4.88
C LEU A 105 5.28 3.77 -3.89
N LYS A 106 6.40 4.49 -3.87
CA LYS A 106 6.60 5.64 -2.98
C LYS A 106 5.56 6.73 -3.22
N THR A 107 5.36 7.14 -4.48
CA THR A 107 4.34 8.14 -4.82
C THR A 107 2.95 7.67 -4.43
N ALA A 108 2.62 6.38 -4.61
CA ALA A 108 1.34 5.86 -4.17
C ALA A 108 1.18 5.95 -2.64
N MET A 109 2.21 5.61 -1.87
CA MET A 109 2.20 5.74 -0.41
C MET A 109 1.99 7.21 0.01
N GLU A 110 2.68 8.15 -0.63
CA GLU A 110 2.52 9.59 -0.40
C GLU A 110 1.11 10.08 -0.74
N ASP A 111 0.56 9.65 -1.89
CA ASP A 111 -0.82 9.96 -2.30
C ASP A 111 -1.86 9.39 -1.31
N PHE A 112 -1.52 8.29 -0.64
CA PHE A 112 -2.32 7.72 0.45
C PHE A 112 -2.16 8.46 1.78
N GLY A 113 -1.28 9.45 1.86
CA GLY A 113 -1.00 10.28 3.03
C GLY A 113 0.10 9.75 3.94
N VAL A 114 0.90 8.77 3.49
CA VAL A 114 2.11 8.34 4.19
C VAL A 114 3.21 9.38 4.01
N GLN A 115 3.82 9.77 5.11
CA GLN A 115 4.88 10.77 5.15
C GLN A 115 6.25 10.11 5.38
N ASN A 116 7.32 10.86 5.10
CA ASN A 116 8.70 10.43 5.32
C ASN A 116 9.03 9.08 4.65
N VAL A 117 8.54 8.87 3.42
CA VAL A 117 8.75 7.60 2.73
C VAL A 117 10.22 7.44 2.36
N THR A 118 10.88 6.41 2.91
CA THR A 118 12.30 6.12 2.68
C THR A 118 12.50 4.67 2.25
N GLU A 119 13.60 4.39 1.55
CA GLU A 119 14.03 3.03 1.26
C GLU A 119 14.70 2.42 2.49
N GLU A 120 14.27 1.22 2.87
CA GLU A 120 14.90 0.45 3.93
C GLU A 120 15.93 -0.54 3.36
N GLY A 121 15.75 -0.95 2.10
CA GLY A 121 16.68 -1.80 1.36
C GLY A 121 15.94 -2.90 0.61
N THR A 122 16.55 -4.08 0.60
CA THR A 122 16.05 -5.25 -0.13
C THR A 122 15.92 -6.43 0.83
N GLN A 123 14.82 -7.17 0.74
CA GLN A 123 14.59 -8.42 1.47
C GLN A 123 14.29 -9.56 0.49
N SER A 124 14.77 -10.76 0.78
CA SER A 124 14.33 -11.96 0.08
C SER A 124 13.19 -12.61 0.87
N ALA A 125 12.19 -13.15 0.17
CA ALA A 125 11.09 -13.89 0.79
C ALA A 125 10.91 -15.24 0.13
N THR A 126 10.66 -16.26 0.94
CA THR A 126 10.43 -17.63 0.46
C THR A 126 9.22 -17.64 -0.48
N ASN A 127 9.35 -18.31 -1.62
CA ASN A 127 8.29 -18.47 -2.63
C ASN A 127 7.77 -17.14 -3.21
N ILE A 128 8.54 -16.05 -3.12
CA ILE A 128 8.32 -14.82 -3.90
C ILE A 128 9.33 -14.82 -5.05
N PRO A 129 8.88 -14.65 -6.30
CA PRO A 129 9.80 -14.47 -7.41
C PRO A 129 10.52 -13.11 -7.32
N GLY A 130 11.85 -13.13 -7.33
CA GLY A 130 12.67 -11.92 -7.26
C GLY A 130 12.89 -11.40 -5.84
N ASP A 131 13.68 -10.32 -5.76
CA ASP A 131 13.95 -9.63 -4.51
C ASP A 131 12.87 -8.58 -4.22
N LEU A 132 12.49 -8.42 -2.96
CA LEU A 132 11.53 -7.41 -2.53
C LEU A 132 12.28 -6.15 -2.14
N GLN A 133 12.03 -5.05 -2.84
CA GLN A 133 12.44 -3.73 -2.38
C GLN A 133 11.49 -3.26 -1.30
N VAL A 134 12.04 -2.70 -0.23
CA VAL A 134 11.33 -2.31 0.97
C VAL A 134 11.39 -0.80 1.15
N VAL A 135 10.23 -0.21 1.40
CA VAL A 135 10.07 1.17 1.79
C VAL A 135 9.28 1.27 3.08
N ILE A 136 9.59 2.27 3.89
CA ILE A 136 8.91 2.55 5.14
C ILE A 136 8.46 4.01 5.17
N GLY A 137 7.45 4.31 5.97
CA GLY A 137 7.00 5.67 6.22
C GLY A 137 5.98 5.70 7.35
N ASP A 138 5.46 6.89 7.63
CA ASP A 138 4.55 7.12 8.75
C ASP A 138 3.22 7.69 8.28
N TYR A 139 2.14 7.06 8.70
CA TYR A 139 0.81 7.56 8.46
C TYR A 139 0.28 8.33 9.66
N GLN A 140 -0.06 9.61 9.47
CA GLN A 140 -0.60 10.43 10.55
C GLN A 140 -2.08 10.13 10.74
N ILE A 141 -2.41 9.67 11.95
CA ILE A 141 -3.78 9.51 12.41
C ILE A 141 -4.15 10.80 13.12
N GLU A 142 -5.19 11.46 12.64
CA GLU A 142 -5.71 12.65 13.27
C GLU A 142 -6.40 12.28 14.59
N PRO A 143 -6.25 13.11 15.63
CA PRO A 143 -6.98 12.93 16.87
C PRO A 143 -8.47 13.24 16.67
N VAL A 144 -9.33 12.37 17.18
CA VAL A 144 -10.77 12.57 17.26
C VAL A 144 -11.09 13.53 18.40
N VAL A 145 -11.90 14.55 18.13
CA VAL A 145 -12.40 15.50 19.14
C VAL A 145 -13.89 15.26 19.33
N ILE A 146 -14.27 14.89 20.55
CA ILE A 146 -15.67 14.82 20.96
C ILE A 146 -16.00 16.12 21.68
N GLU A 147 -16.90 16.91 21.11
CA GLU A 147 -17.41 18.15 21.70
C GLU A 147 -18.71 17.89 22.46
N GLY A 148 -19.04 18.77 23.42
CA GLY A 148 -20.31 18.72 24.14
C GLY A 148 -20.40 17.61 25.18
N VAL A 149 -19.26 17.10 25.65
CA VAL A 149 -19.22 16.13 26.74
C VAL A 149 -19.43 16.89 28.05
N ASP A 150 -20.53 16.58 28.75
CA ASP A 150 -20.75 17.05 30.13
C ASP A 150 -19.97 16.15 31.08
N ILE A 151 -18.82 16.64 31.55
CA ILE A 151 -17.98 15.94 32.52
C ILE A 151 -18.28 16.53 33.89
N PRO A 152 -18.97 15.79 34.79
CA PRO A 152 -19.28 16.30 36.11
C PRO A 152 -18.02 16.75 36.84
N HIS A 153 -18.05 17.96 37.38
CA HIS A 153 -16.95 18.57 38.14
C HIS A 153 -15.65 18.84 37.34
N SER A 154 -15.74 18.98 36.01
CA SER A 154 -14.62 19.43 35.17
C SER A 154 -15.00 20.66 34.33
N ASP A 155 -14.06 21.58 34.14
CA ASP A 155 -14.22 22.71 33.21
C ASP A 155 -14.02 22.30 31.73
N ARG A 156 -13.75 21.01 31.46
CA ARG A 156 -13.52 20.49 30.10
C ARG A 156 -14.85 20.19 29.41
N THR A 157 -15.08 20.86 28.29
CA THR A 157 -16.25 20.65 27.40
C THR A 157 -15.91 19.84 26.14
N THR A 158 -14.63 19.57 25.92
CA THR A 158 -14.12 18.81 24.77
C THR A 158 -13.17 17.74 25.24
N LEU A 159 -13.29 16.55 24.65
CA LEU A 159 -12.33 15.48 24.83
C LEU A 159 -11.65 15.14 23.51
N LYS A 160 -10.31 15.14 23.52
CA LYS A 160 -9.47 14.84 22.36
C LYS A 160 -8.76 13.50 22.58
N PHE A 161 -8.94 12.56 21.66
CA PHE A 161 -8.41 11.20 21.76
C PHE A 161 -7.77 10.75 20.46
N GLY A 162 -6.88 9.77 20.55
CA GLY A 162 -6.11 9.33 19.39
C GLY A 162 -5.11 10.38 18.94
N GLY A 163 -4.66 10.24 17.70
CA GLY A 163 -3.51 10.98 17.18
C GLY A 163 -2.27 10.09 17.02
N GLY A 164 -1.32 10.53 16.21
CA GLY A 164 0.02 9.95 16.16
C GLY A 164 0.35 9.26 14.84
N ALA A 165 1.54 8.67 14.79
CA ALA A 165 2.07 8.01 13.61
C ALA A 165 1.80 6.50 13.67
N LEU A 166 1.18 5.97 12.61
CA LEU A 166 1.13 4.54 12.34
C LEU A 166 2.26 4.20 11.36
N PRO A 167 3.25 3.38 11.74
CA PRO A 167 4.28 2.94 10.83
C PRO A 167 3.67 2.13 9.68
N ILE A 168 4.05 2.44 8.45
CA ILE A 168 3.64 1.76 7.24
C ILE A 168 4.87 1.17 6.56
N LYS A 169 4.75 -0.07 6.08
CA LYS A 169 5.75 -0.73 5.24
C LYS A 169 5.15 -1.00 3.87
N GLY A 170 5.89 -0.65 2.84
CA GLY A 170 5.63 -0.98 1.46
C GLY A 170 6.67 -1.97 0.95
N ILE A 171 6.24 -2.97 0.20
CA ILE A 171 7.11 -3.93 -0.47
C ILE A 171 6.73 -4.03 -1.94
N VAL A 172 7.72 -4.18 -2.80
CA VAL A 172 7.53 -4.42 -4.24
C VAL A 172 8.53 -5.43 -4.76
N ALA A 173 8.08 -6.37 -5.60
CA ALA A 173 8.91 -7.28 -6.35
C ALA A 173 8.51 -7.25 -7.82
N ASN A 174 9.49 -7.48 -8.69
CA ASN A 174 9.27 -7.69 -10.11
C ASN A 174 9.97 -8.97 -10.57
N TRP A 175 9.36 -9.67 -11.51
CA TRP A 175 9.91 -10.90 -12.07
C TRP A 175 9.48 -11.10 -13.51
N LYS A 176 10.11 -12.04 -14.20
CA LYS A 176 9.76 -12.39 -15.57
C LYS A 176 8.84 -13.59 -15.59
N GLU A 177 7.79 -13.51 -16.39
CA GLU A 177 6.89 -14.62 -16.67
C GLU A 177 6.36 -14.51 -18.09
N GLY A 178 6.36 -15.60 -18.86
CA GLY A 178 5.77 -15.66 -20.21
C GLY A 178 6.19 -14.56 -21.19
N GLY A 179 7.42 -14.05 -21.10
CA GLY A 179 7.92 -12.98 -21.98
C GLY A 179 7.53 -11.55 -21.56
N SER A 180 6.85 -11.41 -20.42
CA SER A 180 6.46 -10.14 -19.80
C SER A 180 7.23 -9.93 -18.50
N ILE A 181 7.20 -8.70 -17.98
CA ILE A 181 7.62 -8.40 -16.60
C ILE A 181 6.35 -8.25 -15.77
N LEU A 182 6.22 -9.10 -14.75
CA LEU A 182 5.22 -8.92 -13.71
C LEU A 182 5.80 -8.07 -12.59
N ALA A 183 4.94 -7.23 -12.02
CA ALA A 183 5.25 -6.37 -10.90
C ALA A 183 4.15 -6.53 -9.86
N ALA A 184 4.50 -6.72 -8.60
CA ALA A 184 3.51 -6.78 -7.54
C ALA A 184 4.06 -6.24 -6.23
N GLY A 185 3.17 -5.68 -5.42
CA GLY A 185 3.55 -5.20 -4.12
C GLY A 185 2.37 -4.97 -3.21
N GLY A 186 2.69 -4.61 -1.98
CA GLY A 186 1.73 -4.36 -0.92
C GLY A 186 2.21 -3.26 0.01
N VAL A 187 1.27 -2.45 0.48
CA VAL A 187 1.46 -1.44 1.51
C VAL A 187 0.59 -1.83 2.70
N TYR A 188 1.15 -1.85 3.90
CA TYR A 188 0.46 -2.30 5.09
C TYR A 188 1.03 -1.70 6.39
N PRO A 189 0.26 -1.71 7.49
CA PRO A 189 0.75 -1.27 8.79
C PRO A 189 1.89 -2.16 9.32
N ASN A 190 3.02 -1.55 9.67
CA ASN A 190 4.24 -2.20 10.16
C ASN A 190 4.43 -2.07 11.68
N GLY A 191 3.41 -1.58 12.38
CA GLY A 191 3.42 -1.45 13.83
C GLY A 191 2.01 -1.62 14.40
N PRO A 192 1.89 -1.99 15.69
CA PRO A 192 0.62 -1.92 16.37
C PRO A 192 0.18 -0.45 16.50
N PHE A 193 -1.14 -0.22 16.55
CA PHE A 193 -1.68 1.07 16.95
C PHE A 193 -2.49 0.92 18.22
N ARG A 194 -1.91 1.39 19.32
CA ARG A 194 -2.53 1.41 20.64
C ARG A 194 -2.28 2.75 21.29
N GLN A 195 -3.34 3.43 21.67
CA GLN A 195 -3.27 4.63 22.46
C GLN A 195 -4.18 4.52 23.67
N SER A 196 -3.71 4.96 24.82
CA SER A 196 -4.51 5.11 26.02
C SER A 196 -4.32 6.51 26.59
N ARG A 197 -5.41 7.08 27.09
CA ARG A 197 -5.41 8.37 27.77
C ARG A 197 -6.26 8.27 29.03
N GLN A 198 -5.72 8.79 30.12
CA GLN A 198 -6.47 9.01 31.33
C GLN A 198 -6.92 10.46 31.39
N VAL A 199 -8.18 10.65 31.77
CA VAL A 199 -8.80 11.94 32.00
C VAL A 199 -9.22 11.97 33.47
N GLU A 200 -8.51 12.76 34.25
CA GLU A 200 -8.91 13.06 35.63
C GLU A 200 -10.19 13.89 35.60
N MET A 201 -11.22 13.42 36.31
CA MET A 201 -12.52 14.09 36.44
C MET A 201 -12.66 14.73 37.82
N SER A 202 -12.09 14.11 38.86
CA SER A 202 -11.95 14.67 40.20
C SER A 202 -10.79 13.98 40.93
N ASP A 203 -10.48 14.42 42.16
CA ASP A 203 -9.47 13.78 43.02
C ASP A 203 -9.76 12.29 43.29
N ALA A 204 -10.99 11.83 43.08
CA ALA A 204 -11.43 10.45 43.32
C ALA A 204 -11.82 9.67 42.06
N ILE A 205 -11.99 10.33 40.90
CA ILE A 205 -12.56 9.71 39.68
C ILE A 205 -11.67 9.98 38.47
N GLN A 206 -11.27 8.91 37.79
CA GLN A 206 -10.51 8.94 36.55
C GLN A 206 -11.23 8.14 35.46
N LEU A 207 -11.33 8.71 34.26
CA LEU A 207 -11.81 8.02 33.06
C LEU A 207 -10.63 7.61 32.19
N GLY A 208 -10.48 6.31 31.94
CA GLY A 208 -9.51 5.78 30.98
C GLY A 208 -10.17 5.50 29.63
N ILE A 209 -9.64 6.05 28.56
CA ILE A 209 -10.06 5.75 27.18
C ILE A 209 -8.87 5.16 26.44
N SER A 210 -9.09 4.02 25.79
CA SER A 210 -8.08 3.33 24.99
C SER A 210 -8.61 2.98 23.61
N ILE A 211 -7.78 3.23 22.59
CA ILE A 211 -8.01 2.85 21.21
C ILE A 211 -6.96 1.80 20.86
N ASP A 212 -7.41 0.61 20.49
CA ASP A 212 -6.60 -0.47 19.91
C ASP A 212 -7.21 -0.86 18.57
N LEU A 213 -6.46 -0.70 17.48
CA LEU A 213 -6.93 -1.09 16.15
C LEU A 213 -6.72 -2.59 15.85
N ASP A 214 -6.19 -3.34 16.82
CA ASP A 214 -5.92 -4.78 16.73
C ASP A 214 -5.12 -5.12 15.46
N ILE A 215 -4.08 -4.32 15.21
CA ILE A 215 -3.19 -4.48 14.06
C ILE A 215 -2.07 -5.43 14.46
N SER A 216 -2.01 -6.58 13.79
CA SER A 216 -0.92 -7.56 13.91
C SER A 216 0.03 -7.44 12.70
N PRO A 217 1.20 -6.76 12.83
CA PRO A 217 2.12 -6.55 11.71
C PRO A 217 2.57 -7.85 11.00
N PRO A 218 2.89 -8.95 11.71
CA PRO A 218 3.28 -10.20 11.03
C PRO A 218 2.17 -10.77 10.14
N GLU A 219 0.92 -10.69 10.57
CA GLU A 219 -0.20 -11.12 9.73
C GLU A 219 -0.38 -10.22 8.51
N ARG A 220 -0.18 -8.90 8.69
CA ARG A 220 -0.31 -7.94 7.59
C ARG A 220 0.76 -8.16 6.53
N GLU A 221 2.00 -8.37 6.95
CA GLU A 221 3.10 -8.74 6.07
C GLU A 221 2.81 -10.03 5.33
N GLN A 222 2.36 -11.08 6.03
CA GLN A 222 2.02 -12.35 5.40
C GLN A 222 0.91 -12.19 4.34
N GLN A 223 -0.11 -11.38 4.63
CA GLN A 223 -1.20 -11.11 3.67
C GLN A 223 -0.72 -10.34 2.43
N ALA A 224 0.19 -9.39 2.59
CA ALA A 224 0.79 -8.68 1.47
C ALA A 224 1.66 -9.63 0.61
N LEU A 225 2.43 -10.50 1.25
CA LEU A 225 3.21 -11.53 0.56
C LEU A 225 2.31 -12.51 -0.19
N ASP A 226 1.22 -12.98 0.41
CA ASP A 226 0.28 -13.88 -0.23
C ASP A 226 -0.43 -13.23 -1.41
N TYR A 227 -0.76 -11.93 -1.32
CA TYR A 227 -1.24 -11.14 -2.45
C TYR A 227 -0.23 -11.15 -3.61
N ILE A 228 1.05 -10.83 -3.33
CA ILE A 228 2.13 -10.82 -4.33
C ILE A 228 2.29 -12.21 -4.98
N ARG A 229 2.26 -13.29 -4.20
CA ARG A 229 2.36 -14.68 -4.71
C ARG A 229 1.23 -15.06 -5.65
N SER A 230 0.06 -14.45 -5.46
CA SER A 230 -1.13 -14.80 -6.24
C SER A 230 -1.18 -14.14 -7.62
N VAL A 231 -0.23 -13.25 -7.93
CA VAL A 231 -0.16 -12.54 -9.21
C VAL A 231 0.42 -13.45 -10.28
N SER A 232 -0.24 -13.49 -11.43
CA SER A 232 0.12 -14.29 -12.60
C SER A 232 -0.33 -13.60 -13.89
N LEU A 233 0.10 -14.13 -15.04
CA LEU A 233 -0.35 -13.68 -16.36
C LEU A 233 -1.85 -13.88 -16.66
#